data_AF-A0A557WUH4-F1
#
_entry.id   AF-A0A557WUH4-F1
#
_cell.length_a   1.000
_cell.length_b   1.000
_cell.length_c   1.000
_cell.angle_alpha   90.00
_cell.angle_beta   90.00
_cell.angle_gamma   90.00
#
_symmetry.space_group_name_H-M   'P 1'
#
loop_
_entity.id
_entity.type
_entity.pdbx_description
1 polymer ?
#
loop_
_entity_poly.entity_id
_entity_poly.type
_entity_poly.pdbx_seq_one_letter_code
_entity_poly.pdbx_strand_id
1 'polypeptide(L)' 'MTDLRKAADEYLAVRRRLGFALVDAGRLLLDFVAFLEQRGVGHINTELALEWAAQPSDAQPAWRRLR' A
#
# COMPACT_ATOMS: atom_id res chain seq x y z
N MET A 1 -3.19 -16.89 9.05
CA MET A 1 -2.98 -15.78 8.10
C MET A 1 -3.21 -14.48 8.84
N THR A 2 -2.25 -13.55 8.77
CA THR A 2 -2.45 -12.20 9.31
C THR A 2 -3.38 -11.46 8.35
N ASP A 3 -4.41 -10.82 8.89
CA ASP A 3 -5.26 -9.91 8.13
C ASP A 3 -4.45 -8.64 7.82
N LEU A 4 -4.01 -8.51 6.55
CA LEU A 4 -3.16 -7.40 6.10
C LEU A 4 -3.89 -6.05 6.20
N ARG A 5 -5.22 -6.02 6.03
CA ARG A 5 -6.04 -4.81 6.22
C ARG A 5 -5.95 -4.36 7.67
N LYS A 6 -6.22 -5.27 8.59
CA LYS A 6 -6.18 -4.98 10.02
C LYS A 6 -4.80 -4.49 10.46
N ALA A 7 -3.74 -5.16 10.00
CA ALA A 7 -2.36 -4.76 10.31
C ALA A 7 -2.02 -3.35 9.77
N ALA A 8 -2.46 -3.01 8.56
CA ALA A 8 -2.25 -1.69 7.99
C ALA A 8 -3.02 -0.60 8.73
N ASP A 9 -4.27 -0.85 9.11
CA ASP A 9 -5.08 0.10 9.89
C ASP A 9 -4.47 0.37 11.27
N GLU A 10 -4.02 -0.68 11.97
CA GLU A 10 -3.33 -0.55 13.26
C GLU A 10 -2.02 0.26 13.11
N TYR A 11 -1.22 -0.02 12.07
CA TYR A 11 -0.01 0.74 11.78
C TYR A 11 -0.29 2.23 11.53
N LEU A 12 -1.28 2.55 10.70
CA LEU A 12 -1.67 3.92 10.40
C LEU A 12 -2.20 4.64 11.64
N ALA A 13 -2.96 3.95 12.50
CA ALA A 13 -3.42 4.51 13.76
C ALA A 13 -2.24 4.88 14.69
N VAL A 14 -1.25 4.00 14.83
CA VAL A 14 -0.03 4.29 15.61
C VAL A 14 0.70 5.49 15.04
N ARG A 15 0.94 5.54 13.72
CA ARG A 15 1.67 6.63 13.08
C ARG A 15 0.94 7.98 13.18
N ARG A 16 -0.39 7.99 13.04
CA ARG A 16 -1.19 9.21 13.18
C ARG A 16 -1.17 9.77 14.60
N ARG A 17 -1.18 8.90 15.62
CA ARG A 17 -1.03 9.31 17.03
C ARG A 17 0.32 9.98 17.32
N LEU A 18 1.35 9.64 16.54
CA LEU A 18 2.68 10.26 16.63
C LEU A 18 2.80 11.57 15.85
N GLY A 19 1.70 12.10 15.29
CA GLY A 19 1.69 13.36 14.56
C GLY A 19 1.97 13.25 13.06
N PHE A 20 2.10 12.03 12.51
CA PHE A 20 2.26 11.86 11.06
C PHE A 20 0.90 11.76 10.38
N ALA A 21 0.55 12.73 9.52
CA ALA A 21 -0.73 12.74 8.82
C ALA A 21 -0.91 11.53 7.88
N LEU A 22 0.17 11.12 7.19
CA LEU A 22 0.19 9.99 6.24
C LEU A 22 -1.02 9.99 5.28
N VAL A 23 -1.37 11.14 4.72
CA VAL A 23 -2.55 11.25 3.85
C VAL A 23 -2.35 10.41 2.60
N ASP A 24 -1.30 10.72 1.82
CA ASP A 24 -1.01 9.99 0.58
C ASP A 24 -0.41 8.62 0.88
N ALA A 25 0.63 8.56 1.72
CA ALA A 25 1.28 7.30 2.10
C ALA A 25 0.31 6.29 2.73
N GLY A 26 -0.67 6.76 3.53
CA GLY A 26 -1.67 5.89 4.14
C GLY A 26 -2.69 5.39 3.12
N ARG A 27 -3.14 6.25 2.20
CA ARG A 27 -3.98 5.82 1.07
C ARG A 27 -3.27 4.76 0.22
N LEU A 28 -1.99 4.96 -0.07
CA LEU A 28 -1.19 4.05 -0.86
C LEU A 28 -0.92 2.72 -0.18
N LEU A 29 -0.70 2.73 1.14
CA LEU A 29 -0.58 1.50 1.91
C LEU A 29 -1.88 0.68 1.84
N LEU A 30 -3.04 1.33 1.98
CA LEU A 30 -4.34 0.64 1.92
C LEU A 30 -4.67 0.13 0.51
N ASP A 31 -4.23 0.84 -0.53
CA ASP A 31 -4.31 0.44 -1.93
C ASP A 31 -3.40 -0.78 -2.22
N PHE A 32 -2.17 -0.77 -1.71
CA PHE A 32 -1.27 -1.91 -1.80
C PHE A 32 -1.84 -3.16 -1.10
N VAL A 33 -2.41 -3.00 0.09
CA VAL A 33 -3.07 -4.11 0.79
C VAL A 33 -4.24 -4.65 -0.02
N ALA A 34 -5.07 -3.80 -0.61
CA ALA A 34 -6.17 -4.25 -1.48
C ALA A 34 -5.66 -5.07 -2.67
N PHE A 35 -4.55 -4.64 -3.29
CA PHE A 35 -3.88 -5.37 -4.36
C PHE A 35 -3.41 -6.76 -3.92
N LEU A 36 -2.85 -6.90 -2.71
CA LEU A 36 -2.43 -8.20 -2.17
C LEU A 36 -3.64 -9.11 -1.83
N GLU A 37 -4.70 -8.53 -1.27
CA GLU A 37 -5.95 -9.25 -0.94
C GLU A 37 -6.60 -9.83 -2.19
N GLN A 38 -6.65 -9.07 -3.29
CA GLN A 38 -7.18 -9.53 -4.58
C GLN A 38 -6.41 -10.73 -5.16
N ARG A 39 -5.14 -10.89 -4.78
CA ARG A 39 -4.27 -12.00 -5.22
C ARG A 39 -4.27 -13.17 -4.25
N GLY A 40 -5.00 -13.08 -3.14
CA GLY A 40 -5.02 -14.11 -2.10
C GLY A 40 -3.69 -14.26 -1.35
N VAL A 41 -2.84 -13.22 -1.38
CA VAL A 41 -1.49 -13.29 -0.83
C VAL A 41 -1.51 -12.80 0.62
N GLY A 42 -1.20 -13.68 1.56
CA GLY A 42 -1.12 -13.37 2.99
C GLY A 42 0.24 -12.84 3.47
N HIS A 43 1.23 -12.74 2.58
CA HIS A 43 2.60 -12.33 2.90
C HIS A 43 3.12 -11.29 1.91
N ILE A 44 3.65 -10.18 2.42
CA ILE A 44 4.26 -9.15 1.59
C ILE A 44 5.52 -9.72 0.93
N ASN A 45 5.62 -9.63 -0.39
CA ASN A 45 6.82 -9.96 -1.13
C ASN A 45 7.27 -8.76 -1.99
N THR A 46 8.57 -8.70 -2.29
CA THR A 46 9.16 -7.57 -3.02
C THR A 46 8.67 -7.52 -4.47
N GLU A 47 8.45 -8.66 -5.11
CA GLU A 47 7.99 -8.72 -6.52
C GLU A 47 6.61 -8.10 -6.70
N LEU A 48 5.66 -8.42 -5.81
CA LEU A 48 4.32 -7.84 -5.76
C LEU A 48 4.35 -6.36 -5.39
N ALA A 49 5.28 -5.94 -4.53
CA ALA A 49 5.47 -4.52 -4.23
C ALA A 49 5.94 -3.76 -5.48
N LEU A 50 6.87 -4.32 -6.26
CA LEU A 50 7.33 -3.73 -7.52
C LEU A 50 6.22 -3.74 -8.57
N GLU A 51 5.45 -4.81 -8.66
CA GLU A 51 4.33 -4.92 -9.60
C GLU A 51 3.21 -3.93 -9.28
N TRP A 52 2.80 -3.83 -8.01
CA TRP A 52 1.84 -2.81 -7.56
C TRP A 52 2.36 -1.40 -7.81
N ALA A 53 3.64 -1.16 -7.50
CA ALA A 53 4.27 0.11 -7.70
C ALA A 53 4.13 0.49 -9.18
N ALA A 54 4.42 -0.41 -10.12
CA ALA A 54 4.40 -0.21 -11.57
C ALA A 54 3.01 0.02 -12.21
N GLN A 55 1.91 -0.01 -11.45
CA GLN A 55 0.57 0.19 -12.00
C GLN A 55 0.14 1.67 -12.10
N PRO A 56 -0.67 2.05 -13.11
CA PRO A 56 -1.09 1.23 -14.25
C PRO A 56 0.01 1.04 -15.30
N SER A 57 -0.04 -0.07 -16.04
CA SER A 57 0.95 -0.42 -17.08
C SER A 57 1.07 0.61 -18.21
N ASP A 58 0.07 1.48 -18.37
CA ASP A 58 0.02 2.57 -19.36
C ASP A 58 0.28 3.96 -18.75
N ALA A 59 0.73 4.01 -17.50
CA ALA A 59 0.95 5.29 -16.86
C ALA A 59 2.25 5.94 -17.39
N GLN A 60 2.15 7.20 -17.84
CA GLN A 60 3.29 8.04 -18.26
C GLN A 60 4.29 8.26 -17.12
N PRO A 61 5.62 8.09 -17.28
CA PRO A 61 6.63 8.11 -16.20
C PRO A 61 6.48 9.17 -15.08
N ALA A 62 5.84 10.30 -15.38
CA ALA A 62 5.39 11.30 -14.42
C ALA A 62 4.44 10.78 -13.30
N TRP A 63 3.67 9.70 -13.51
CA TRP A 63 2.80 9.11 -12.49
C TRP A 63 3.58 8.65 -11.25
N ARG A 64 4.84 8.20 -11.43
CA ARG A 64 5.73 7.80 -10.32
C ARG A 64 6.09 8.97 -9.41
N ARG A 65 5.88 10.21 -9.86
CA ARG A 65 6.13 11.44 -9.10
C ARG A 65 4.87 11.97 -8.40
N LEU A 66 3.69 11.46 -8.76
CA LEU A 66 2.38 11.86 -8.21
C LEU A 66 1.86 10.86 -7.15
N ARG A 67 2.64 9.82 -6.85
CA ARG A 67 2.35 8.76 -5.90
C ARG A 67 3.33 8.87 -4.73
#